data_AF-A0A660NB03-F1
#
_entry.id   AF-A0A660NB03-F1
#
_cell.length_a   1.000
_cell.length_b   1.000
_cell.length_c   1.000
_cell.angle_alpha   90.00
_cell.angle_beta   90.00
_cell.angle_gamma   90.00
#
_symmetry.space_group_name_H-M   'P 1'
#
loop_
_entity.id
_entity.type
_entity.pdbx_description
1 polymer ?
#
loop_
_entity_poly.entity_id
_entity_poly.type
_entity_poly.pdbx_seq_one_letter_code
_entity_poly.pdbx_strand_id
1 'polypeptide(L)'
;MDVKIEEIRKKLFELQDKKYRDFQCRLIPTLESTTIIGVRTPELRRYAKELVKQKEMQNFLHFLPHQYFEENQLHAFMISEIKDNKQCLEELNQFLPFVDNWATCDQLSPKVFKKNRSELIDQIKQWVCSDRTYTVRFGIGMLLEHFLDDDFDPIYLEMVSKISSAEYYIRMMIAW
;
A
#
# COMPACT_ATOMS: atom_id res chain seq x y z
N MET A 1 3.38 -21.98 12.02
CA MET A 1 2.46 -20.85 11.79
C MET A 1 2.33 -20.12 13.11
N ASP A 2 2.60 -18.82 13.13
CA ASP A 2 2.51 -18.02 14.36
C ASP A 2 1.04 -17.93 14.79
N VAL A 3 0.74 -18.34 16.03
CA VAL A 3 -0.63 -18.38 16.59
C VAL A 3 -1.35 -17.04 16.39
N LYS A 4 -0.59 -15.94 16.41
CA LYS A 4 -1.13 -14.60 16.27
C LYS A 4 -1.62 -14.28 14.86
N ILE A 5 -0.93 -14.78 13.84
CA ILE A 5 -1.33 -14.59 12.44
C ILE A 5 -2.66 -15.31 12.18
N GLU A 6 -2.83 -16.50 12.76
CA GLU A 6 -4.10 -17.24 12.65
C GLU A 6 -5.26 -16.53 13.34
N GLU A 7 -5.03 -15.85 14.47
CA GLU A 7 -6.05 -15.01 15.11
C GLU A 7 -6.47 -13.84 14.20
N ILE A 8 -5.49 -13.14 13.59
CA ILE A 8 -5.76 -12.04 12.66
C ILE A 8 -6.56 -12.54 11.46
N ARG A 9 -6.13 -13.64 10.85
CA ARG A 9 -6.80 -14.24 9.71
C ARG A 9 -8.21 -14.69 10.05
N LYS A 10 -8.39 -15.37 11.19
CA LYS A 10 -9.72 -15.74 11.69
C LYS A 10 -10.60 -14.50 11.82
N LYS A 11 -10.07 -13.40 12.35
CA LYS A 11 -10.82 -12.15 12.48
C LYS A 11 -11.23 -11.56 11.12
N LEU A 12 -10.35 -11.62 10.12
CA LEU A 12 -10.68 -11.20 8.76
C LEU A 12 -11.83 -12.05 8.18
N PHE A 13 -11.80 -13.37 8.37
CA PHE A 13 -12.90 -14.26 7.93
C PHE A 13 -14.21 -14.02 8.67
N GLU A 14 -14.19 -13.63 9.95
CA GLU A 14 -15.40 -13.20 10.68
C GLU A 14 -16.03 -11.94 10.08
N LEU A 15 -15.22 -11.07 9.46
CA LEU A 15 -15.66 -9.82 8.82
C LEU A 15 -16.01 -10.00 7.32
N GLN A 16 -16.05 -11.24 6.83
CA GLN A 16 -16.28 -11.54 5.42
C GLN A 16 -17.65 -11.09 4.92
N ASP A 17 -17.66 -10.35 3.82
CA ASP A 17 -18.82 -10.06 2.99
C ASP A 17 -18.57 -10.64 1.58
N LYS A 18 -19.18 -11.79 1.30
CA LYS A 18 -19.03 -12.49 0.01
C LYS A 18 -19.53 -11.68 -1.19
N LYS A 19 -20.56 -10.84 -1.02
CA LYS A 19 -21.04 -9.98 -2.11
C LYS A 19 -20.01 -8.89 -2.42
N TYR A 20 -19.36 -8.37 -1.37
CA TYR A 20 -18.28 -7.40 -1.53
C TYR A 20 -17.04 -8.04 -2.16
N ARG A 21 -16.67 -9.25 -1.74
CA ARG A 21 -15.61 -10.04 -2.38
C ARG A 21 -15.86 -10.15 -3.89
N ASP A 22 -17.04 -10.61 -4.29
CA ASP A 22 -17.35 -10.84 -5.71
C ASP A 22 -17.32 -9.54 -6.54
N PHE A 23 -17.61 -8.40 -5.91
CA PHE A 23 -17.42 -7.08 -6.49
C PHE A 23 -15.92 -6.72 -6.61
N GLN A 24 -15.12 -6.93 -5.56
CA GLN A 24 -13.68 -6.66 -5.57
C GLN A 24 -12.92 -7.53 -6.58
N CYS A 25 -13.25 -8.81 -6.71
CA CYS A 25 -12.65 -9.71 -7.70
C CYS A 25 -12.77 -9.17 -9.13
N ARG A 26 -13.84 -8.44 -9.44
CA ARG A 26 -14.04 -7.83 -10.77
C ARG A 26 -13.20 -6.56 -10.96
N LEU A 27 -12.89 -5.86 -9.87
CA LEU A 27 -12.09 -4.63 -9.89
C LEU A 27 -10.59 -4.88 -9.89
N ILE A 28 -10.16 -6.03 -9.36
CA ILE A 28 -8.75 -6.41 -9.23
C ILE A 28 -8.53 -7.72 -9.99
N PRO A 29 -8.54 -7.69 -11.33
CA PRO A 29 -8.47 -8.90 -12.14
C PRO A 29 -7.11 -9.62 -12.07
N THR A 30 -6.10 -8.98 -11.47
CA THR A 30 -4.77 -9.58 -11.26
C THR A 30 -4.74 -10.56 -10.08
N LEU A 31 -5.78 -10.60 -9.25
CA LEU A 31 -5.85 -11.46 -8.07
C LEU A 31 -6.81 -12.63 -8.27
N GLU A 32 -6.40 -13.79 -7.79
CA GLU A 32 -7.26 -14.98 -7.72
C GLU A 32 -8.40 -14.77 -6.73
N SER A 33 -9.62 -15.14 -7.11
CA SER A 33 -10.79 -14.96 -6.22
C SER A 33 -10.69 -15.69 -4.89
N THR A 34 -9.85 -16.73 -4.79
CA THR A 34 -9.59 -17.51 -3.58
C THR A 34 -8.69 -16.79 -2.57
N THR A 35 -7.96 -15.76 -2.99
CA THR A 35 -7.10 -14.94 -2.13
C THR A 35 -7.81 -13.67 -1.63
N ILE A 36 -9.08 -13.46 -1.99
CA ILE A 36 -9.88 -12.33 -1.53
C ILE A 36 -10.94 -12.83 -0.53
N ILE A 37 -10.88 -12.31 0.70
CA ILE A 37 -11.81 -12.64 1.78
C ILE A 37 -13.12 -11.86 1.61
N GLY A 38 -13.06 -10.58 1.24
CA GLY A 38 -14.19 -9.68 1.10
C GLY A 38 -14.45 -8.81 2.33
N VAL A 39 -13.44 -8.19 2.92
CA VAL A 39 -13.64 -7.30 4.09
C VAL A 39 -13.76 -5.84 3.64
N ARG A 40 -14.80 -5.16 4.13
CA ARG A 40 -15.04 -3.74 3.82
C ARG A 40 -13.90 -2.85 4.32
N THR A 41 -13.44 -1.91 3.50
CA THR A 41 -12.34 -0.98 3.83
C THR A 41 -12.49 -0.27 5.18
N PRO A 42 -13.67 0.25 5.60
CA PRO A 42 -13.82 0.85 6.91
C PRO A 42 -13.50 -0.09 8.07
N GLU A 43 -13.89 -1.36 7.97
CA GLU A 43 -13.60 -2.39 8.97
C GLU A 43 -12.11 -2.74 9.01
N LEU A 44 -11.46 -2.87 7.85
CA LEU A 44 -10.00 -3.07 7.78
C LEU A 44 -9.22 -1.91 8.41
N ARG A 45 -9.60 -0.66 8.13
CA ARG A 45 -8.95 0.52 8.73
C ARG A 45 -9.17 0.58 10.24
N ARG A 46 -10.38 0.24 10.71
CA ARG A 46 -10.67 0.13 12.16
C ARG A 46 -9.77 -0.93 12.79
N TYR A 47 -9.67 -2.10 12.17
CA TYR A 47 -8.90 -3.21 12.69
C TYR A 47 -7.39 -2.94 12.70
N ALA A 48 -6.84 -2.34 11.62
CA ALA A 48 -5.44 -1.90 11.57
C ALA A 48 -5.07 -1.00 12.76
N LYS A 49 -5.93 -0.02 13.07
CA LYS A 49 -5.73 0.88 14.22
C LYS A 49 -5.77 0.17 15.56
N GLU A 50 -6.59 -0.87 15.70
CA GLU A 50 -6.65 -1.71 16.91
C GLU A 50 -5.34 -2.49 17.09
N LEU A 51 -4.84 -3.13 16.04
CA LEU A 51 -3.58 -3.88 16.07
C LEU A 51 -2.37 -2.98 16.36
N VAL A 52 -2.33 -1.78 15.78
CA VAL A 52 -1.28 -0.78 16.07
C VAL A 52 -1.31 -0.38 17.55
N LYS A 53 -2.49 -0.17 18.13
CA LYS A 53 -2.64 0.18 19.57
C LYS A 53 -2.20 -0.96 20.50
N GLN A 54 -2.45 -2.21 20.10
CA GLN A 54 -2.08 -3.39 20.88
C GLN A 54 -0.58 -3.72 20.78
N LYS A 55 0.20 -2.95 20.00
CA LYS A 55 1.63 -3.21 19.68
C LYS A 55 1.85 -4.57 19.01
N GLU A 56 0.84 -5.10 18.35
CA GLU A 56 0.88 -6.37 17.62
C GLU A 56 1.37 -6.19 16.17
N MET A 57 1.77 -4.96 15.83
CA MET A 57 2.18 -4.56 14.49
C MET A 57 3.40 -5.31 13.99
N GLN A 58 4.50 -5.35 14.76
CA GLN A 58 5.77 -5.80 14.19
C GLN A 58 5.77 -7.28 13.77
N ASN A 59 5.14 -8.18 14.52
CA ASN A 59 5.09 -9.58 14.10
C ASN A 59 4.32 -9.76 12.78
N PHE A 60 3.23 -9.00 12.60
CA PHE A 60 2.43 -9.05 11.39
C PHE A 60 3.13 -8.41 10.18
N LEU A 61 3.78 -7.25 10.36
CA LEU A 61 4.49 -6.58 9.26
C LEU A 61 5.67 -7.42 8.73
N HIS A 62 6.32 -8.20 9.60
CA HIS A 62 7.44 -9.05 9.20
C HIS A 62 7.01 -10.47 8.75
N PHE A 63 5.72 -10.81 8.81
CA PHE A 63 5.19 -12.08 8.31
C PHE A 63 4.81 -11.93 6.84
N LEU A 64 5.80 -11.99 5.96
CA LEU A 64 5.65 -11.86 4.51
C LEU A 64 6.15 -13.14 3.79
N PRO A 65 5.58 -13.51 2.64
CA PRO A 65 4.45 -12.88 1.97
C PRO A 65 3.10 -13.19 2.65
N HIS A 66 2.13 -12.28 2.49
CA HIS A 66 0.75 -12.47 2.92
C HIS A 66 0.00 -13.41 1.98
N GLN A 67 -1.00 -14.12 2.50
CA GLN A 67 -1.81 -15.07 1.75
C GLN A 67 -3.04 -14.41 1.11
N TYR A 68 -3.64 -13.44 1.82
CA TYR A 68 -4.88 -12.81 1.41
C TYR A 68 -4.71 -11.34 1.06
N PHE A 69 -5.51 -10.86 0.11
CA PHE A 69 -5.60 -9.44 -0.25
C PHE A 69 -5.85 -8.57 1.00
N GLU A 70 -6.76 -8.99 1.87
CA GLU A 70 -7.07 -8.25 3.10
C GLU A 70 -5.91 -8.19 4.09
N GLU A 71 -5.01 -9.18 4.11
CA GLU A 71 -3.79 -9.13 4.92
C GLU A 71 -2.83 -8.05 4.37
N ASN A 72 -2.68 -7.96 3.05
CA ASN A 72 -1.93 -6.87 2.38
C ASN A 72 -2.55 -5.48 2.65
N GLN A 73 -3.88 -5.38 2.60
CA GLN A 73 -4.58 -4.14 2.94
C GLN A 73 -4.37 -3.73 4.41
N LEU A 74 -4.45 -4.71 5.31
CA LEU A 74 -4.21 -4.49 6.73
C LEU A 74 -2.78 -4.01 6.96
N HIS A 75 -1.80 -4.65 6.33
CA HIS A 75 -0.39 -4.25 6.34
C HIS A 75 -0.25 -2.79 5.90
N ALA A 76 -0.79 -2.44 4.74
CA ALA A 76 -0.71 -1.10 4.19
C ALA A 76 -1.31 -0.04 5.14
N PHE A 77 -2.46 -0.33 5.75
CA PHE A 77 -3.09 0.56 6.72
C PHE A 77 -2.29 0.69 8.02
N MET A 78 -1.64 -0.38 8.48
CA MET A 78 -0.81 -0.33 9.68
C MET A 78 0.45 0.53 9.47
N ILE A 79 1.16 0.35 8.34
CA ILE A 79 2.27 1.24 7.96
C ILE A 79 1.79 2.68 7.90
N SER A 80 0.60 2.92 7.35
CA SER A 80 0.07 4.27 7.18
C SER A 80 -0.25 5.01 8.49
N GLU A 81 -0.30 4.30 9.63
CA GLU A 81 -0.48 4.87 10.97
C GLU A 81 0.85 5.10 11.71
N ILE A 82 2.00 4.68 11.15
CA ILE A 82 3.33 4.94 11.73
C ILE A 82 3.62 6.44 11.71
N LYS A 83 4.06 6.97 12.86
CA LYS A 83 4.31 8.40 13.07
C LYS A 83 5.78 8.79 12.93
N ASP A 84 6.68 7.84 13.09
CA ASP A 84 8.11 8.05 12.90
C ASP A 84 8.45 7.87 11.42
N ASN A 85 9.06 8.89 10.79
CA ASN A 85 9.29 8.88 9.34
C ASN A 85 10.27 7.77 8.94
N LYS A 86 11.34 7.60 9.72
CA LYS A 86 12.38 6.61 9.45
C LYS A 86 11.82 5.20 9.54
N GLN A 87 11.13 4.88 10.63
CA GLN A 87 10.46 3.59 10.79
C GLN A 87 9.44 3.36 9.67
N CYS A 88 8.65 4.37 9.31
CA CYS A 88 7.68 4.24 8.23
C CYS A 88 8.34 3.87 6.90
N LEU A 89 9.45 4.53 6.55
CA LEU A 89 10.19 4.23 5.32
C LEU A 89 10.81 2.84 5.34
N GLU A 90 11.33 2.39 6.48
CA GLU A 90 11.89 1.04 6.65
C GLU A 90 10.82 -0.04 6.39
N GLU A 91 9.68 0.04 7.10
CA GLU A 91 8.57 -0.92 6.98
C GLU A 91 7.95 -0.87 5.57
N LEU A 92 7.82 0.32 4.98
CA LEU A 92 7.29 0.51 3.64
C LEU A 92 8.19 -0.09 2.57
N ASN A 93 9.51 0.15 2.64
CA ASN A 93 10.46 -0.43 1.70
C ASN A 93 10.54 -1.96 1.81
N GLN A 94 10.28 -2.52 3.01
CA GLN A 94 10.17 -3.96 3.19
C GLN A 94 8.87 -4.53 2.57
N PHE A 95 7.77 -3.78 2.63
CA PHE A 95 6.47 -4.23 2.13
C PHE A 95 6.27 -4.07 0.63
N LEU A 96 6.75 -2.97 0.03
CA LEU A 96 6.54 -2.66 -1.39
C LEU A 96 6.87 -3.80 -2.37
N PRO A 97 7.93 -4.63 -2.17
CA PRO A 97 8.21 -5.79 -3.02
C PRO A 97 7.08 -6.82 -3.12
N PHE A 98 6.14 -6.83 -2.16
CA PHE A 98 5.01 -7.76 -2.08
C PHE A 98 3.68 -7.15 -2.55
N VAL A 99 3.66 -5.86 -2.92
CA VAL A 99 2.48 -5.21 -3.48
C VAL A 99 2.35 -5.62 -4.95
N ASP A 100 1.24 -6.28 -5.28
CA ASP A 100 0.99 -6.94 -6.57
C ASP A 100 -0.30 -6.46 -7.27
N ASN A 101 -0.94 -5.43 -6.72
CA ASN A 101 -2.19 -4.91 -7.25
C ASN A 101 -2.34 -3.40 -6.98
N TRP A 102 -3.15 -2.74 -7.80
CA TRP A 102 -3.34 -1.29 -7.74
C TRP A 102 -4.06 -0.85 -6.46
N ALA A 103 -4.96 -1.66 -5.92
CA ALA A 103 -5.77 -1.28 -4.77
C ALA A 103 -4.92 -1.19 -3.49
N THR A 104 -4.05 -2.16 -3.24
CA THR A 104 -3.08 -2.10 -2.13
C THR A 104 -2.10 -0.96 -2.30
N CYS A 105 -1.59 -0.78 -3.52
CA CYS A 105 -0.67 0.32 -3.84
C CYS A 105 -1.28 1.69 -3.53
N ASP A 106 -2.49 1.98 -4.02
CA ASP A 106 -3.11 3.30 -3.91
C ASP A 106 -3.72 3.57 -2.51
N GLN A 107 -3.96 2.51 -1.73
CA GLN A 107 -4.48 2.62 -0.36
C GLN A 107 -3.40 2.69 0.72
N LEU A 108 -2.15 2.36 0.39
CA LEU A 108 -0.96 2.64 1.18
C LEU A 108 -0.67 4.14 1.09
N SER A 109 -0.97 4.90 2.15
CA SER A 109 -0.79 6.36 2.16
C SER A 109 -0.37 6.81 3.56
N PRO A 110 0.95 6.80 3.84
CA PRO A 110 1.47 7.17 5.15
C PRO A 110 1.27 8.64 5.49
N LYS A 111 0.55 8.90 6.59
CA LYS A 111 0.22 10.27 7.01
C LYS A 111 1.45 11.08 7.42
N VAL A 112 2.53 10.41 7.82
CA VAL A 112 3.79 11.04 8.26
C VAL A 112 4.46 11.81 7.12
N PHE A 113 4.25 11.40 5.87
CA PHE A 113 4.83 12.01 4.68
C PHE A 113 4.44 13.48 4.47
N LYS A 114 3.22 13.86 4.87
CA LYS A 114 2.77 15.27 4.81
C LYS A 114 3.65 16.24 5.59
N LYS A 115 4.36 15.75 6.61
CA LYS A 115 5.26 16.56 7.46
C LYS A 115 6.74 16.39 7.09
N ASN A 116 7.06 15.48 6.18
CA ASN A 116 8.43 15.06 5.85
C ASN A 116 8.68 15.06 4.33
N ARG A 117 8.05 15.98 3.59
CA ARG A 117 8.11 16.03 2.12
C ARG A 117 9.54 16.18 1.58
N SER A 118 10.41 16.90 2.28
CA SER A 118 11.81 17.09 1.90
C SER A 118 12.61 15.78 1.89
N GLU A 119 12.34 14.86 2.83
CA GLU A 119 12.97 13.53 2.84
C GLU A 119 12.26 12.56 1.89
N LEU A 120 10.94 12.71 1.75
CA LEU A 120 10.11 11.87 0.90
C LEU A 120 10.52 11.97 -0.57
N ILE A 121 10.85 13.16 -1.08
CA ILE A 121 11.18 13.31 -2.51
C ILE A 121 12.41 12.49 -2.91
N ASP A 122 13.38 12.31 -2.01
CA ASP A 122 14.56 11.49 -2.29
C ASP A 122 14.23 9.99 -2.30
N GLN A 123 13.25 9.55 -1.51
CA GLN A 123 12.73 8.19 -1.56
C GLN A 123 11.89 7.94 -2.82
N ILE A 124 11.06 8.91 -3.22
CA ILE A 124 10.28 8.84 -4.46
C ILE A 124 11.20 8.60 -5.66
N LYS A 125 12.31 9.34 -5.78
CA LYS A 125 13.29 9.15 -6.87
C LYS A 125 13.80 7.72 -6.95
N GLN A 126 13.93 7.03 -5.81
CA GLN A 126 14.35 5.63 -5.78
C GLN A 126 13.20 4.71 -6.24
N TRP A 127 11.98 4.95 -5.77
CA TRP A 127 10.81 4.15 -6.13
C TRP A 127 10.47 4.23 -7.62
N VAL A 128 10.52 5.43 -8.22
CA VAL A 128 10.22 5.60 -9.66
C VAL A 128 11.26 4.96 -10.57
N CYS A 129 12.48 4.73 -10.08
CA CYS A 129 13.56 4.04 -10.79
C CYS A 129 13.59 2.52 -10.54
N SER A 130 12.64 1.98 -9.76
CA SER A 130 12.54 0.54 -9.49
C SER A 130 12.17 -0.25 -10.76
N ASP A 131 12.58 -1.52 -10.78
CA ASP A 131 12.13 -2.51 -11.77
C ASP A 131 10.76 -3.13 -11.43
N ARG A 132 10.17 -2.80 -10.28
CA ARG A 132 8.89 -3.35 -9.82
C ARG A 132 7.72 -2.43 -10.15
N THR A 133 6.76 -2.96 -10.90
CA THR A 133 5.57 -2.23 -11.38
C THR A 133 4.87 -1.40 -10.30
N TYR A 134 4.55 -2.01 -9.16
CA TYR A 134 3.80 -1.33 -8.11
C TYR A 134 4.66 -0.45 -7.21
N THR A 135 5.98 -0.69 -7.14
CA THR A 135 6.91 0.26 -6.50
C THR A 135 7.01 1.55 -7.32
N VAL A 136 7.13 1.44 -8.66
CA VAL A 136 7.10 2.62 -9.55
C VAL A 136 5.76 3.34 -9.46
N ARG A 137 4.64 2.60 -9.53
CA ARG A 137 3.29 3.17 -9.37
C ARG A 137 3.16 3.92 -8.05
N PHE A 138 3.64 3.34 -6.95
CA PHE A 138 3.62 3.96 -5.63
C PHE A 138 4.42 5.27 -5.63
N GLY A 139 5.63 5.27 -6.18
CA GLY A 139 6.45 6.47 -6.30
C GLY A 139 5.77 7.62 -7.04
N ILE A 140 5.14 7.33 -8.19
CA ILE A 140 4.37 8.34 -8.94
C ILE A 140 3.15 8.81 -8.13
N GLY A 141 2.44 7.87 -7.47
CA GLY A 141 1.30 8.21 -6.60
C GLY A 141 1.67 9.13 -5.44
N MET A 142 2.87 9.00 -4.87
CA MET A 142 3.34 9.91 -3.82
C MET A 142 3.64 11.32 -4.34
N LEU A 143 4.06 11.47 -5.60
CA LEU A 143 4.14 12.80 -6.24
C LEU A 143 2.75 13.42 -6.39
N LEU A 144 1.80 12.62 -6.89
CA LEU A 144 0.41 13.03 -7.07
C LEU A 144 -0.22 13.48 -5.75
N GLU A 145 -0.02 12.73 -4.66
CA GLU A 145 -0.63 13.04 -3.36
C GLU A 145 0.01 14.26 -2.66
N HIS A 146 1.33 14.44 -2.79
CA HIS A 146 2.08 15.34 -1.90
C HIS A 146 2.71 16.57 -2.57
N PHE A 147 2.82 16.60 -3.90
CA PHE A 147 3.60 17.61 -4.64
C PHE A 147 2.84 18.25 -5.81
N LEU A 148 1.50 18.22 -5.81
CA LEU A 148 0.70 18.92 -6.83
C LEU A 148 0.23 20.32 -6.41
N ASP A 149 0.16 20.60 -5.11
CA ASP A 149 -0.32 21.89 -4.59
C ASP A 149 0.86 22.80 -4.24
N ASP A 150 0.98 23.22 -2.97
CA ASP A 150 1.94 24.22 -2.50
C ASP A 150 3.42 23.85 -2.76
N ASP A 151 3.73 22.56 -2.84
CA ASP A 151 5.08 22.04 -3.05
C ASP A 151 5.34 21.63 -4.52
N PHE A 152 4.53 22.08 -5.47
CA PHE A 152 4.69 21.74 -6.89
C PHE A 152 5.96 22.33 -7.51
N ASP A 153 6.68 21.47 -8.25
CA ASP A 153 7.79 21.84 -9.11
C ASP A 153 7.67 21.09 -10.46
N PRO A 154 7.80 21.77 -11.61
CA PRO A 154 7.79 21.14 -12.93
C PRO A 154 8.76 19.95 -13.09
N ILE A 155 9.84 19.90 -12.29
CA ILE A 155 10.79 18.78 -12.31
C ILE A 155 10.12 17.44 -11.98
N TYR A 156 9.04 17.43 -11.19
CA TYR A 156 8.32 16.21 -10.85
C TYR A 156 7.54 15.67 -12.05
N LEU A 157 6.91 16.54 -12.84
CA LEU A 157 6.27 16.14 -14.09
C LEU A 157 7.30 15.69 -15.13
N GLU A 158 8.44 16.38 -15.20
CA GLU A 158 9.54 15.96 -16.07
C GLU A 158 10.04 14.56 -15.70
N MET A 159 10.21 14.29 -14.40
CA MET A 159 10.60 12.97 -13.89
C MET A 159 9.59 11.89 -14.30
N VAL A 160 8.29 12.13 -14.13
CA VAL A 160 7.22 11.18 -14.49
C VAL A 160 7.16 10.97 -16.01
N SER A 161 7.28 12.03 -16.81
CA SER A 161 7.22 11.95 -18.28
C SER A 161 8.40 11.18 -18.92
N LYS A 162 9.53 11.08 -18.21
CA LYS A 162 10.69 10.28 -18.64
C LYS A 162 10.52 8.78 -18.38
N ILE A 163 9.52 8.38 -17.60
CA ILE A 163 9.25 6.97 -17.32
C ILE A 163 8.67 6.32 -18.57
N SER A 164 9.47 5.48 -19.23
CA SER A 164 9.04 4.65 -20.36
C SER A 164 8.76 3.24 -19.87
N SER A 165 7.48 2.85 -19.80
CA SER A 165 7.08 1.51 -19.37
C SER A 165 5.91 0.98 -20.22
N ALA A 166 5.98 -0.30 -20.56
CA ALA A 166 4.88 -1.02 -21.20
C ALA A 166 3.82 -1.49 -20.19
N GLU A 167 4.11 -1.40 -18.89
CA GLU A 167 3.22 -1.84 -17.82
C GLU A 167 1.95 -0.97 -17.76
N TYR A 168 0.79 -1.62 -17.86
CA TYR A 168 -0.50 -0.94 -17.87
C TYR A 168 -0.70 -0.05 -16.62
N TYR A 169 -0.42 -0.58 -15.43
CA TYR A 169 -0.64 0.14 -14.18
C TYR A 169 0.35 1.28 -13.93
N ILE A 170 1.54 1.26 -14.54
CA ILE A 170 2.44 2.42 -14.54
C ILE A 170 1.87 3.49 -15.49
N ARG A 171 1.53 3.14 -16.73
CA ARG A 171 0.97 4.10 -17.70
C ARG A 171 -0.30 4.77 -17.21
N MET A 172 -1.15 4.02 -16.50
CA MET A 172 -2.35 4.58 -15.89
C MET A 172 -2.02 5.62 -14.81
N MET A 173 -1.00 5.37 -13.97
CA MET A 173 -0.60 6.33 -12.93
C MET A 173 0.13 7.56 -13.50
N ILE A 174 0.86 7.41 -14.60
CA ILE A 174 1.45 8.55 -15.32
C ILE A 174 0.36 9.48 -15.88
N ALA A 175 -0.78 8.92 -16.30
CA ALA A 175 -1.88 9.67 -16.89
C ALA A 175 -2.81 10.33 -15.86
N TRP A 176 -2.82 9.84 -14.61
CA TRP A 176 -3.55 10.43 -13.48
C TRP A 176 -2.78 11.61 -12.92
#